data_AF-A0A077Z9T6-F1
#
_entry.id   AF-A0A077Z9T6-F1
#
_cell.length_a   1.000
_cell.length_b   1.000
_cell.length_c   1.000
_cell.angle_alpha   90.00
_cell.angle_beta   90.00
_cell.angle_gamma   90.00
#
_symmetry.space_group_name_H-M   'P 1'
#
loop_
_entity.id
_entity.type
_entity.pdbx_description
1 polymer ?
#
loop_
_entity_poly.entity_id
_entity_poly.type
_entity_poly.pdbx_seq_one_letter_code
_entity_poly.pdbx_strand_id
1 'polypeptide(L)'
;MEVTPVIIVVQLLLATARRYPLTPLLYTLIFLHAIILMVGGQYTYAKVPVGFEVQEWLGLSRNPYDKLGHFFQGLVPALVAREILVRGMYVRGRKMVAFLVCCVALAISAMYELIEWWAALAMGQGADDFLGTQGDQWDTQSDMFCALLGALTTQMDLDPAQRVTIEAIETEVENQRYHEKQSW
;
A
#
# COMPACT_ATOMS: atom_id res chain seq x y z
N MET A 1 -3.87 7.44 -13.85
CA MET A 1 -4.55 6.49 -12.96
C MET A 1 -3.80 6.41 -11.63
N GLU A 2 -2.47 6.36 -11.69
CA GLU A 2 -1.55 6.21 -10.55
C GLU A 2 -1.78 7.11 -9.34
N VAL A 3 -2.14 8.38 -9.53
CA VAL A 3 -2.29 9.34 -8.41
C VAL A 3 -3.69 9.31 -7.80
N THR A 4 -4.67 8.68 -8.46
CA THR A 4 -6.06 8.60 -7.98
C THR A 4 -6.17 8.01 -6.56
N PRO A 5 -5.48 6.90 -6.22
CA PRO A 5 -5.47 6.39 -4.85
C PRO A 5 -5.02 7.41 -3.80
N VAL A 6 -4.02 8.25 -4.11
CA VAL A 6 -3.51 9.26 -3.18
C VAL A 6 -4.61 10.27 -2.84
N ILE A 7 -5.36 10.75 -3.84
CA ILE A 7 -6.45 11.71 -3.64
C ILE A 7 -7.52 11.11 -2.72
N ILE A 8 -7.93 9.87 -2.97
CA ILE A 8 -8.95 9.18 -2.17
C ILE A 8 -8.45 8.98 -0.73
N VAL A 9 -7.23 8.48 -0.56
CA VAL A 9 -6.66 8.17 0.76
C VAL A 9 -6.49 9.44 1.59
N VAL A 10 -6.03 10.55 1.01
CA VAL A 10 -5.88 11.82 1.75
C VAL A 10 -7.23 12.29 2.30
N GLN A 11 -8.29 12.26 1.49
CA GLN A 11 -9.63 12.66 1.95
C GLN A 11 -10.15 11.73 3.05
N LEU A 12 -9.93 10.42 2.91
CA LEU A 12 -10.30 9.44 3.92
C LEU A 12 -9.57 9.72 5.25
N LEU A 13 -8.26 9.94 5.21
CA LEU A 13 -7.46 10.23 6.40
C LEU A 13 -7.92 11.51 7.09
N LEU A 14 -8.20 12.57 6.34
CA LEU A 14 -8.72 13.82 6.92
C LEU A 14 -10.09 13.62 7.59
N ALA A 15 -10.97 12.84 6.97
CA ALA A 15 -12.29 12.55 7.52
C ALA A 15 -12.25 11.67 8.78
N THR A 16 -11.26 10.78 8.91
CA THR A 16 -11.18 9.82 10.02
C THR A 16 -10.18 10.19 11.11
N ALA A 17 -9.28 11.15 10.90
CA ALA A 17 -8.13 11.43 11.77
C ALA A 17 -8.46 11.55 13.27
N ARG A 18 -9.58 12.19 13.62
CA ARG A 18 -9.99 12.36 15.03
C ARG A 18 -10.70 11.15 15.63
N ARG A 19 -11.45 10.40 14.82
CA ARG A 19 -12.28 9.29 15.30
C ARG A 19 -11.52 7.97 15.33
N TYR A 20 -10.57 7.82 14.43
CA TYR A 20 -9.77 6.62 14.26
C TYR A 20 -8.34 7.02 13.87
N PRO A 21 -7.54 7.56 14.81
CA PRO A 21 -6.15 7.92 14.54
C PRO A 21 -5.34 6.66 14.23
N LEU A 22 -4.63 6.64 13.10
CA LEU A 22 -3.75 5.53 12.73
C LEU A 22 -2.39 5.62 13.45
N THR A 23 -1.66 4.50 13.47
CA THR A 23 -0.28 4.51 13.99
C THR A 23 0.63 5.47 13.23
N PRO A 24 1.60 6.14 13.90
CA PRO A 24 2.58 7.00 13.23
C PRO A 24 3.38 6.27 12.13
N LEU A 25 3.68 4.98 12.37
CA LEU A 25 4.31 4.11 11.39
C LEU A 25 3.46 4.01 10.11
N LEU A 26 2.16 3.78 10.26
CA LEU A 26 1.26 3.67 9.12
C LEU A 26 1.11 5.01 8.38
N TYR A 27 0.98 6.13 9.09
CA TYR A 27 0.98 7.45 8.43
C TYR A 27 2.25 7.71 7.63
N THR A 28 3.42 7.38 8.20
CA THR A 28 4.72 7.55 7.53
C THR A 28 4.77 6.74 6.24
N LEU A 29 4.34 5.48 6.28
CA LEU A 29 4.38 4.60 5.12
C LEU A 29 3.34 4.98 4.06
N ILE A 30 2.15 5.44 4.45
CA ILE A 30 1.17 6.01 3.52
C ILE A 30 1.78 7.22 2.80
N PHE A 31 2.47 8.12 3.53
CA PHE A 31 3.12 9.28 2.95
C PHE A 31 4.21 8.89 1.93
N LEU A 32 5.08 7.94 2.29
CA LEU A 32 6.12 7.44 1.38
C LEU A 32 5.52 6.79 0.13
N HIS A 33 4.47 5.98 0.29
CA HIS A 33 3.79 5.36 -0.83
C HIS A 33 3.13 6.40 -1.74
N ALA A 34 2.52 7.45 -1.16
CA ALA A 34 1.97 8.55 -1.94
C ALA A 34 3.03 9.27 -2.78
N ILE A 35 4.24 9.47 -2.24
CA ILE A 35 5.37 10.02 -3.01
C ILE A 35 5.71 9.10 -4.19
N ILE A 36 5.82 7.80 -3.97
CA ILE A 36 6.12 6.82 -5.04
C ILE A 36 5.08 6.91 -6.16
N LEU A 37 3.79 6.91 -5.81
CA LEU A 37 2.69 7.04 -6.77
C LEU A 37 2.72 8.37 -7.53
N MET A 38 2.99 9.48 -6.84
CA MET A 38 3.06 10.81 -7.47
C MET A 38 4.25 10.93 -8.42
N VAL A 39 5.43 10.42 -8.04
CA VAL A 39 6.61 10.41 -8.89
C VAL A 39 6.39 9.50 -10.11
N GLY A 40 5.91 8.28 -9.89
CA GLY A 40 5.57 7.35 -10.97
C GLY A 40 4.53 7.92 -11.93
N GLY A 41 3.48 8.57 -11.41
CA GLY A 41 2.48 9.25 -12.22
C GLY A 41 2.99 10.48 -12.97
N GLN A 42 3.94 11.22 -12.41
CA GLN A 42 4.52 12.42 -13.06
C GLN A 42 5.37 12.06 -14.28
N TYR A 43 6.22 11.03 -14.16
CA TYR A 43 7.13 10.64 -15.25
C TYR A 43 6.55 9.59 -16.20
N THR A 44 5.50 8.87 -15.78
CA THR A 44 5.21 7.49 -16.18
C THR A 44 6.24 6.54 -15.57
N TYR A 45 5.77 5.44 -14.97
CA TYR A 45 6.60 4.49 -14.23
C TYR A 45 7.84 4.00 -15.02
N ALA A 46 7.67 3.67 -16.30
CA ALA A 46 8.74 3.24 -17.19
C ALA A 46 9.83 4.31 -17.47
N LYS A 47 9.63 5.56 -17.03
CA LYS A 47 10.51 6.71 -17.34
C LYS A 47 11.00 7.43 -16.09
N VAL A 48 10.78 6.89 -14.89
CA VAL A 48 11.28 7.52 -13.66
C VAL A 48 12.82 7.42 -13.64
N PRO A 49 13.56 8.54 -13.46
CA PRO A 49 15.02 8.58 -13.55
C PRO A 49 15.74 7.56 -12.66
N VAL A 50 15.36 7.47 -11.38
CA VAL A 50 15.99 6.54 -10.44
C VAL A 50 15.82 5.08 -10.86
N GLY A 51 14.75 4.78 -11.60
CA GLY A 51 14.53 3.44 -12.11
C GLY A 51 15.55 3.03 -13.18
N PHE A 52 16.01 3.97 -14.00
CA PHE A 52 17.10 3.69 -14.96
C PHE A 52 18.44 3.45 -14.26
N GLU A 53 18.73 4.17 -13.17
CA GLU A 53 19.93 3.92 -12.36
C GLU A 53 19.93 2.51 -11.77
N VAL A 54 18.79 2.09 -11.18
CA VAL A 54 18.63 0.73 -10.65
C VAL A 54 18.70 -0.32 -11.75
N GLN A 55 18.11 -0.04 -12.91
CA GLN A 55 18.19 -0.91 -14.08
C GLN A 55 19.64 -1.16 -14.48
N GLU A 56 20.46 -0.13 -14.59
CA GLU A 56 21.87 -0.24 -14.95
C GLU A 56 22.67 -1.00 -13.88
N TRP A 57 22.48 -0.64 -12.61
CA TRP A 57 23.24 -1.23 -11.50
C TRP A 57 23.00 -2.74 -11.35
N LEU A 58 21.78 -3.20 -11.62
CA LEU A 58 21.39 -4.61 -11.51
C LEU A 58 21.38 -5.34 -12.85
N GLY A 59 21.70 -4.66 -13.96
CA GLY A 59 21.69 -5.24 -15.31
C GLY A 59 20.31 -5.72 -15.75
N LEU A 60 19.25 -5.01 -15.36
CA LEU A 60 17.87 -5.38 -15.67
C LEU A 60 17.49 -5.01 -17.10
N SER A 61 16.58 -5.77 -17.69
CA SER A 61 16.09 -5.54 -19.06
C SER A 61 15.25 -4.26 -19.20
N ARG A 62 14.64 -3.80 -18.10
CA ARG A 62 13.70 -2.68 -18.08
C ARG A 62 13.78 -1.88 -16.78
N ASN A 63 13.17 -0.69 -16.78
CA ASN A 63 13.09 0.16 -15.61
C ASN A 63 12.15 -0.49 -14.58
N PRO A 64 12.61 -0.83 -13.36
CA PRO A 64 11.84 -1.59 -12.37
C PRO A 64 11.11 -0.70 -11.36
N TYR A 65 10.90 0.60 -11.65
CA TYR A 65 10.31 1.52 -10.68
C TYR A 65 8.88 1.11 -10.27
N ASP A 66 8.15 0.44 -11.17
CA ASP A 66 6.85 -0.18 -10.90
C ASP A 66 6.95 -1.21 -9.79
N LYS A 67 7.99 -2.05 -9.79
CA LYS A 67 8.21 -3.07 -8.75
C LYS A 67 8.36 -2.46 -7.35
N LEU A 68 8.94 -1.26 -7.25
CA LEU A 68 8.95 -0.51 -5.99
C LEU A 68 7.55 -0.07 -5.58
N GLY A 69 6.76 0.44 -6.53
CA GLY A 69 5.34 0.76 -6.33
C GLY A 69 4.55 -0.44 -5.83
N HIS A 70 4.66 -1.59 -6.51
CA HIS A 70 3.95 -2.81 -6.13
C HIS A 70 4.42 -3.39 -4.79
N PHE A 71 5.70 -3.27 -4.46
CA PHE A 71 6.17 -3.62 -3.12
C PHE A 71 5.49 -2.76 -2.03
N PHE A 72 5.37 -1.45 -2.23
CA PHE A 72 4.64 -0.57 -1.31
C PHE A 72 3.11 -0.80 -1.34
N GLN A 73 2.56 -1.20 -2.49
CA GLN A 73 1.17 -1.67 -2.62
C GLN A 73 0.91 -2.97 -1.88
N GLY A 74 1.93 -3.79 -1.65
CA GLY A 74 1.88 -4.88 -0.69
C GLY A 74 1.95 -4.40 0.75
N LEU A 75 2.97 -3.59 1.03
CA LEU A 75 3.40 -3.21 2.37
C LEU A 75 2.39 -2.32 3.11
N VAL A 76 1.89 -1.27 2.45
CA VAL A 76 0.99 -0.30 3.09
C VAL A 76 -0.41 -0.87 3.31
N PRO A 77 -1.11 -1.43 2.31
CA PRO A 77 -2.42 -2.04 2.52
C PRO A 77 -2.37 -3.21 3.50
N ALA A 78 -1.28 -3.97 3.54
CA ALA A 78 -1.11 -5.00 4.57
C ALA A 78 -1.12 -4.38 5.98
N LEU A 79 -0.36 -3.31 6.18
CA LEU A 79 -0.27 -2.64 7.49
C LEU A 79 -1.60 -1.98 7.90
N VAL A 80 -2.34 -1.41 6.94
CA VAL A 80 -3.71 -0.89 7.14
C VAL A 80 -4.65 -2.00 7.57
N ALA A 81 -4.73 -3.09 6.79
CA ALA A 81 -5.61 -4.21 7.07
C ALA A 81 -5.32 -4.81 8.45
N ARG A 82 -4.03 -4.95 8.78
CA ARG A 82 -3.59 -5.44 10.08
C ARG A 82 -4.07 -4.53 11.21
N GLU A 83 -3.91 -3.23 11.08
CA GLU A 83 -4.32 -2.27 12.11
C GLU A 83 -5.83 -2.36 12.37
N ILE A 84 -6.64 -2.40 11.31
CA ILE A 84 -8.10 -2.51 11.39
C ILE A 84 -8.51 -3.84 12.05
N LEU A 85 -7.94 -4.96 11.60
CA LEU A 85 -8.29 -6.29 12.11
C LEU A 85 -7.94 -6.48 13.59
N VAL A 86 -6.77 -5.97 14.00
CA VAL A 86 -6.29 -6.08 15.38
C VAL A 86 -7.07 -5.14 16.30
N ARG A 87 -7.18 -3.85 15.96
CA ARG A 87 -7.87 -2.86 16.82
C ARG A 87 -9.37 -3.11 16.92
N GLY A 88 -9.99 -3.54 15.82
CA GLY A 88 -11.39 -3.94 15.84
C GLY A 88 -11.66 -5.28 16.51
N MET A 89 -10.61 -6.01 16.93
CA MET A 89 -10.72 -7.35 17.52
C MET A 89 -11.48 -8.35 16.63
N TYR A 90 -11.48 -8.12 15.30
CA TYR A 90 -12.24 -8.92 14.34
C TYR A 90 -11.63 -10.30 14.11
N VAL A 91 -10.31 -10.42 14.28
CA VAL A 91 -9.57 -11.67 14.06
C VAL A 91 -8.66 -11.91 15.25
N ARG A 92 -8.68 -13.14 15.76
CA ARG A 92 -7.83 -13.57 16.86
C ARG A 92 -6.66 -14.40 16.34
N GLY A 93 -5.48 -14.18 16.92
CA GLY A 93 -4.28 -14.97 16.67
C GLY A 93 -3.36 -14.38 15.59
N ARG A 94 -2.07 -14.27 15.93
CA ARG A 94 -1.04 -13.64 15.07
C ARG A 94 -0.95 -14.26 13.67
N LYS A 95 -1.02 -15.60 13.59
CA LYS A 95 -0.91 -16.34 12.32
C LYS A 95 -2.10 -16.08 11.39
N MET A 96 -3.32 -16.06 11.94
CA MET A 96 -4.52 -15.82 11.14
C MET A 96 -4.59 -14.38 10.65
N VAL A 97 -4.24 -13.41 11.50
CA VAL A 97 -4.10 -12.01 11.08
C VAL A 97 -3.08 -11.90 9.94
N ALA A 98 -1.89 -12.49 10.09
CA ALA A 98 -0.87 -12.44 9.04
C ALA A 98 -1.35 -13.03 7.70
N PHE A 99 -2.02 -14.20 7.74
CA PHE A 99 -2.60 -14.82 6.55
C PHE A 99 -3.62 -13.91 5.87
N LEU A 100 -4.61 -13.42 6.61
CA LEU A 100 -5.68 -12.58 6.06
C LEU A 100 -5.15 -11.25 5.53
N VAL A 101 -4.16 -10.68 6.21
CA VAL A 101 -3.51 -9.44 5.78
C VAL A 101 -2.80 -9.63 4.43
N CYS A 102 -2.06 -10.73 4.24
CA CYS A 102 -1.48 -11.05 2.93
C CYS A 102 -2.55 -11.28 1.86
N CYS A 103 -3.66 -11.95 2.19
CA CYS A 103 -4.79 -12.11 1.26
C CYS A 103 -5.40 -10.77 0.85
N VAL A 104 -5.59 -9.83 1.78
CA VAL A 104 -6.12 -8.49 1.49
C VAL A 104 -5.17 -7.72 0.58
N ALA A 105 -3.86 -7.72 0.88
CA ALA A 105 -2.88 -7.04 0.05
C ALA A 105 -2.83 -7.60 -1.38
N LEU A 106 -2.85 -8.93 -1.52
CA LEU A 106 -2.94 -9.59 -2.83
C LEU A 106 -4.25 -9.27 -3.56
N ALA A 107 -5.38 -9.28 -2.87
CA ALA A 107 -6.67 -8.96 -3.48
C ALA A 107 -6.73 -7.52 -4.00
N ILE A 108 -6.17 -6.56 -3.24
CA ILE A 108 -6.03 -5.17 -3.68
C ILE A 108 -5.11 -5.09 -4.90
N SER A 109 -3.97 -5.78 -4.87
CA SER A 109 -3.06 -5.78 -6.02
C SER A 109 -3.71 -6.37 -7.27
N ALA A 110 -4.33 -7.54 -7.15
CA ALA A 110 -5.05 -8.17 -8.26
C ALA A 110 -6.17 -7.28 -8.81
N MET A 111 -6.88 -6.55 -7.95
CA MET A 111 -7.91 -5.61 -8.39
C MET A 111 -7.31 -4.45 -9.21
N TYR A 112 -6.16 -3.91 -8.78
CA TYR A 112 -5.50 -2.83 -9.52
C TYR A 112 -5.09 -3.28 -10.93
N GLU A 113 -4.45 -4.45 -11.03
CA GLU A 113 -4.06 -5.06 -12.31
C GLU A 113 -5.26 -5.30 -13.24
N LEU A 114 -6.39 -5.77 -12.69
CA LEU A 114 -7.60 -5.98 -13.46
C LEU A 114 -8.18 -4.67 -14.00
N ILE A 115 -8.09 -3.59 -13.23
CA ILE A 115 -8.53 -2.25 -13.65
C ILE A 115 -7.62 -1.72 -14.76
N GLU A 116 -6.31 -1.87 -14.63
CA GLU A 116 -5.35 -1.46 -15.67
C GLU A 116 -5.54 -2.23 -16.96
N TRP A 117 -5.72 -3.54 -16.87
CA TRP A 117 -6.04 -4.38 -18.02
C TRP A 117 -7.33 -3.93 -18.71
N TRP A 118 -8.40 -3.64 -17.96
CA TRP A 118 -9.63 -3.11 -18.54
C TRP A 118 -9.46 -1.72 -19.17
N ALA A 119 -8.68 -0.84 -18.55
CA ALA A 119 -8.37 0.47 -19.12
C ALA A 119 -7.62 0.33 -20.45
N ALA A 120 -6.63 -0.55 -20.51
CA ALA A 120 -5.87 -0.83 -21.72
C ALA A 120 -6.76 -1.34 -22.86
N LEU A 121 -7.66 -2.28 -22.57
CA LEU A 121 -8.65 -2.76 -23.54
C LEU A 121 -9.57 -1.64 -24.06
N ALA A 122 -9.96 -0.70 -23.19
CA ALA A 122 -10.83 0.41 -23.56
C ALA A 122 -10.12 1.47 -24.43
N MET A 123 -8.81 1.66 -24.27
CA MET A 123 -8.04 2.66 -25.03
C MET A 123 -7.59 2.20 -26.42
N GLY A 124 -7.47 0.89 -26.67
CA GLY A 124 -7.05 0.37 -27.97
C GLY A 124 -5.56 0.61 -28.25
N GLN A 125 -5.21 1.13 -29.43
CA GLN A 125 -3.81 1.35 -29.80
C GLN A 125 -3.15 2.41 -28.90
N GLY A 126 -2.12 2.01 -28.16
CA GLY A 126 -1.51 2.79 -27.06
C GLY A 126 -1.56 2.05 -25.70
N ALA A 127 -2.22 0.89 -25.65
CA ALA A 127 -2.33 0.04 -24.45
C ALA A 127 -0.95 -0.31 -23.84
N ASP A 128 0.06 -0.64 -24.64
CA ASP A 128 1.38 -1.03 -24.10
C ASP A 128 2.09 0.12 -23.37
N ASP A 129 2.01 1.34 -23.92
CA ASP A 129 2.56 2.54 -23.28
C ASP A 129 1.79 2.91 -22.01
N PHE A 130 0.48 2.64 -21.97
CA PHE A 130 -0.36 2.89 -20.80
C PHE A 130 -0.11 1.87 -19.68
N LEU A 131 -0.03 0.58 -20.03
CA LEU A 131 0.24 -0.50 -19.08
C LEU A 131 1.66 -0.45 -18.54
N GLY A 132 2.59 0.21 -19.23
CA GLY A 132 3.99 0.28 -18.77
C GLY A 132 4.69 -1.07 -18.76
N THR A 133 4.19 -2.07 -19.50
CA THR A 133 4.74 -3.43 -19.53
C THR A 133 6.19 -3.47 -20.00
N GLN A 134 6.59 -2.49 -20.82
CA GLN A 134 7.91 -2.43 -21.45
C GLN A 134 8.23 -3.74 -22.22
N GLY A 135 7.19 -4.39 -22.76
CA GLY A 135 7.28 -5.66 -23.47
C GLY A 135 7.37 -6.92 -22.57
N ASP A 136 7.19 -6.78 -21.26
CA ASP A 136 7.14 -7.93 -20.34
C ASP A 136 5.73 -8.53 -20.28
N GLN A 137 5.58 -9.75 -20.78
CA GLN A 137 4.32 -10.50 -20.74
C GLN A 137 3.94 -10.99 -19.33
N TRP A 138 4.91 -11.03 -18.40
CA TRP A 138 4.71 -11.50 -17.03
C TRP A 138 4.55 -10.36 -16.03
N ASP A 139 4.38 -9.13 -16.52
CA ASP A 139 4.44 -7.93 -15.69
C ASP A 139 3.46 -7.99 -14.53
N THR A 140 2.17 -8.12 -14.85
CA THR A 140 1.07 -8.26 -13.88
C THR A 140 1.30 -9.36 -12.84
N GLN A 141 1.83 -10.54 -13.24
CA GLN A 141 2.10 -11.61 -12.28
C GLN A 141 3.27 -11.24 -11.35
N SER A 142 4.32 -10.63 -11.91
CA SER A 142 5.46 -10.18 -11.13
C SER A 142 5.09 -9.01 -10.18
N ASP A 143 4.13 -8.16 -10.56
CA ASP A 143 3.59 -7.09 -9.73
C ASP A 143 2.83 -7.61 -8.53
N MET A 144 1.91 -8.55 -8.75
CA MET A 144 1.23 -9.23 -7.65
C MET A 144 2.21 -9.97 -6.73
N PHE A 145 3.29 -10.55 -7.28
CA PHE A 145 4.33 -11.17 -6.48
C PHE A 145 5.12 -10.16 -5.64
N CYS A 146 5.49 -9.00 -6.21
CA CYS A 146 6.10 -7.90 -5.48
C CYS A 146 5.20 -7.39 -4.33
N ALA A 147 3.89 -7.29 -4.57
CA ALA A 147 2.92 -6.96 -3.53
C ALA A 147 2.85 -8.04 -2.43
N LEU A 148 2.93 -9.32 -2.78
CA LEU A 148 3.02 -10.38 -1.77
C LEU A 148 4.30 -10.24 -0.92
N LEU A 149 5.45 -9.94 -1.52
CA LEU A 149 6.69 -9.73 -0.78
C LEU A 149 6.57 -8.55 0.20
N GLY A 150 5.99 -7.43 -0.23
CA GLY A 150 5.74 -6.28 0.66
C GLY A 150 4.82 -6.61 1.83
N ALA A 151 3.77 -7.41 1.58
CA ALA A 151 2.87 -7.88 2.63
C ALA A 151 3.59 -8.81 3.63
N LEU A 152 4.47 -9.69 3.15
CA LEU A 152 5.28 -10.57 4.00
C LEU A 152 6.27 -9.77 4.86
N THR A 153 6.99 -8.80 4.28
CA THR A 153 7.88 -7.88 5.01
C THR A 153 7.12 -7.16 6.13
N THR A 154 5.88 -6.73 5.86
CA THR A 154 5.02 -6.11 6.88
C THR A 154 4.79 -7.04 8.08
N GLN A 155 4.51 -8.32 7.83
CA GLN A 155 4.26 -9.29 8.88
C GLN A 155 5.51 -9.69 9.67
N MET A 156 6.68 -9.67 9.02
CA MET A 156 7.94 -10.08 9.65
C MET A 156 8.57 -8.92 10.44
N ASP A 157 8.62 -7.73 9.86
CA ASP A 157 9.49 -6.66 10.34
C ASP A 157 8.73 -5.50 11.00
N LEU A 158 7.52 -5.19 10.50
CA LEU A 158 6.76 -4.01 10.95
C LEU A 158 5.73 -4.35 12.02
N ASP A 159 5.28 -5.60 12.02
CA ASP A 159 4.32 -6.16 12.96
C ASP A 159 4.63 -5.86 14.44
N PRO A 160 5.86 -6.05 14.95
CA PRO A 160 6.15 -5.79 16.36
C PRO A 160 6.04 -4.30 16.71
N ALA A 161 6.62 -3.43 15.88
CA ALA A 161 6.61 -1.98 16.10
C ALA A 161 5.18 -1.41 16.05
N GLN A 162 4.34 -1.92 15.15
CA GLN A 162 2.94 -1.50 15.07
C GLN A 162 2.13 -1.92 16.30
N ARG A 163 2.40 -3.08 16.92
CA ARG A 163 1.65 -3.49 18.14
C ARG A 163 1.84 -2.49 19.27
N VAL A 164 3.09 -2.11 19.54
CA VAL A 164 3.43 -1.19 20.62
C VAL A 164 2.72 0.16 20.44
N THR A 165 2.69 0.66 19.20
CA THR A 165 2.02 1.93 18.89
C THR A 165 0.49 1.82 18.91
N ILE A 166 -0.08 0.67 18.53
CA ILE A 166 -1.53 0.43 18.67
C ILE A 166 -1.96 0.49 20.14
N GLU A 167 -1.25 -0.19 21.04
CA GLU A 167 -1.58 -0.23 22.47
C GLU A 167 -1.55 1.17 23.09
N ALA A 168 -0.56 1.98 22.73
CA ALA A 168 -0.46 3.37 23.18
C ALA A 168 -1.65 4.23 22.68
N ILE A 169 -2.05 4.08 21.41
CA ILE A 169 -3.18 4.83 20.84
C ILE A 169 -4.50 4.43 21.48
N GLU A 170 -4.76 3.13 21.67
CA GLU A 170 -6.01 2.67 22.28
C GLU A 170 -6.14 3.18 23.72
N THR A 171 -5.03 3.18 24.47
CA THR A 171 -5.00 3.73 25.84
C THR A 171 -5.34 5.23 25.84
N GLU A 172 -4.76 6.00 24.92
CA GLU A 172 -5.02 7.43 24.80
C GLU A 172 -6.49 7.72 24.41
N VAL A 173 -7.02 6.97 23.44
CA VAL A 173 -8.41 7.12 22.99
C VAL A 173 -9.40 6.77 24.11
N GLU A 174 -9.11 5.74 24.91
CA GLU A 174 -9.93 5.37 26.05
C GLU A 174 -9.91 6.45 27.15
N ASN A 175 -8.73 7.01 27.45
CA ASN A 175 -8.59 8.11 28.40
C ASN A 175 -9.37 9.36 27.96
N GLN A 176 -9.28 9.73 26.68
CA GLN A 176 -10.05 10.87 26.13
C GLN A 176 -11.55 10.65 26.28
N ARG A 177 -12.05 9.45 25.95
CA ARG A 177 -13.48 9.11 26.14
C ARG A 177 -13.90 9.12 27.60
N TYR A 178 -13.02 8.74 28.52
CA TYR A 178 -13.29 8.79 29.95
C TYR A 178 -13.42 10.24 30.44
N HIS A 179 -12.50 11.12 30.04
CA HIS A 179 -12.54 12.54 30.41
C HIS A 179 -13.74 13.27 29.81
N GLU A 180 -14.10 12.99 28.56
CA GLU A 180 -15.31 13.53 27.94
C GLU A 180 -16.54 13.15 28.77
N LYS A 181 -16.68 11.88 29.18
CA LYS A 181 -17.80 11.42 30.00
C LYS A 181 -17.88 12.07 31.39
N GLN A 182 -16.77 12.51 31.97
CA GLN A 182 -16.77 13.20 33.28
C GLN A 182 -17.04 14.71 33.20
N SER A 183 -17.03 15.28 31.99
CA SER A 183 -17.29 16.71 31.78
C SER A 183 -18.78 17.05 31.59
N TRP A 184 -19.68 16.07 31.71
CA TRP A 184 -21.14 16.21 31.59
C TRP A 184 -21.88 15.72 32.84
#